data_AF-A0A7S2U7Q7-F1
#
_entry.id   AF-A0A7S2U7Q7-F1
#
_cell.length_a   1.000
_cell.length_b   1.000
_cell.length_c   1.000
_cell.angle_alpha   90.00
_cell.angle_beta   90.00
_cell.angle_gamma   90.00
#
_symmetry.space_group_name_H-M   'P 1'
#
loop_
_entity.id
_entity.type
_entity.pdbx_description
1 polymer ?
#
loop_
_entity_poly.entity_id
_entity_poly.type
_entity_poly.pdbx_seq_one_letter_code
_entity_poly.pdbx_strand_id
1 'polypeptide(L)'
;MPWLIKDPDVPLSEHLFFVHVPRCGGTSLTQHFEVQEKSMQGRSWWGKLGMAYFFHRYKVLEASNFPVRSRENLIALAFFLTSLSLYFFTDIIPDETVLLELLVTSLILFILPAFIFTAPVIGRTECVRRTFLFGVHYPLGRFMESIEWCTGSNIHGYMMHLTAQKLLALQYVTPHQMEHINSMAIVRNPYSRMISVYLYNRYGSMESFSHFVKAWYKIMRYYRERKEMDEWYTPCHCIPQFEFTHFDGKQIVQSVVKQEELKFLKRKGDSHRAIVQDSTVADLPNAVRSALLGMPHTNARKLSKQWWDYYDQETLDITYELYKSDFDIFGYSPCLDKRPDLQSPHTSLHSNPEKLVLEKAKEKEKPLEFMRRDSFENNGERISRLETFESVRKIYAASRNGSTTTASATSSTVQRGFSMRTMAVIRTLGKTKDTKES
;
A
#
# COMPACT_ATOMS: atom_id res chain seq x y z
N MET A 1 3.75 -5.86 -1.86
CA MET A 1 3.49 -6.92 -2.78
C MET A 1 4.48 -8.00 -2.47
N PRO A 2 4.25 -8.83 -1.46
CA PRO A 2 5.29 -9.76 -1.07
C PRO A 2 5.35 -10.95 -2.03
N TRP A 3 6.58 -11.39 -2.30
CA TRP A 3 6.79 -12.74 -2.78
C TRP A 3 6.30 -13.70 -1.70
N LEU A 4 5.37 -14.58 -2.06
CA LEU A 4 4.87 -15.63 -1.16
C LEU A 4 5.73 -16.89 -1.31
N ILE A 5 6.06 -17.18 -2.56
CA ILE A 5 6.98 -18.25 -2.97
C ILE A 5 7.96 -17.63 -3.96
N LYS A 6 9.24 -17.69 -3.63
CA LYS A 6 10.36 -17.25 -4.46
C LYS A 6 11.55 -18.13 -4.11
N ASP A 7 11.84 -19.06 -5.01
CA ASP A 7 12.94 -20.00 -4.86
C ASP A 7 13.79 -19.91 -6.15
N PRO A 8 15.10 -19.58 -6.06
CA PRO A 8 15.95 -19.49 -7.24
C PRO A 8 16.10 -20.82 -7.99
N ASP A 9 15.85 -21.95 -7.32
CA ASP A 9 16.05 -23.29 -7.88
C ASP A 9 14.78 -23.84 -8.56
N VAL A 10 13.64 -23.13 -8.48
CA VAL A 10 12.40 -23.52 -9.16
C VAL A 10 12.06 -22.60 -10.34
N PRO A 11 11.39 -23.11 -11.39
CA PRO A 11 10.96 -22.31 -12.53
C PRO A 11 10.12 -21.09 -12.13
N LEU A 12 10.23 -19.98 -12.86
CA LEU A 12 9.45 -18.76 -12.59
C LEU A 12 7.93 -19.02 -12.57
N SER A 13 7.45 -19.98 -13.36
CA SER A 13 6.05 -20.41 -13.41
C SER A 13 5.55 -21.07 -12.12
N GLU A 14 6.42 -21.37 -11.17
CA GLU A 14 6.07 -21.86 -9.83
C GLU A 14 6.16 -20.75 -8.77
N HIS A 15 6.74 -19.60 -9.12
CA HIS A 15 6.80 -18.47 -8.20
C HIS A 15 5.41 -17.90 -8.01
N LEU A 16 5.16 -17.38 -6.80
CA LEU A 16 3.89 -16.80 -6.42
C LEU A 16 4.11 -15.40 -5.88
N PHE A 17 3.59 -14.41 -6.60
CA PHE A 17 3.74 -13.00 -6.28
C PHE A 17 2.39 -12.39 -5.92
N PHE A 18 2.26 -11.87 -4.71
CA PHE A 18 1.03 -11.27 -4.24
C PHE A 18 1.05 -9.75 -4.34
N VAL A 19 0.23 -9.22 -5.23
CA VAL A 19 -0.07 -7.81 -5.36
C VAL A 19 -1.05 -7.38 -4.27
N HIS A 20 -0.51 -6.82 -3.19
CA HIS A 20 -1.29 -6.46 -2.03
C HIS A 20 -2.00 -5.11 -2.21
N VAL A 21 -3.29 -5.18 -2.52
CA VAL A 21 -4.21 -4.03 -2.50
C VAL A 21 -4.58 -3.70 -1.05
N PRO A 22 -4.34 -2.46 -0.58
CA PRO A 22 -4.61 -2.10 0.81
C PRO A 22 -6.06 -2.37 1.22
N ARG A 23 -6.23 -2.98 2.40
CA ARG A 23 -7.52 -3.30 3.05
C ARG A 23 -8.39 -4.34 2.33
N CYS A 24 -7.79 -5.17 1.49
CA CYS A 24 -8.47 -6.24 0.76
C CYS A 24 -8.10 -7.65 1.24
N GLY A 25 -7.64 -7.79 2.50
CA GLY A 25 -7.37 -9.10 3.13
C GLY A 25 -5.95 -9.65 2.95
N GLY A 26 -5.01 -8.86 2.44
CA GLY A 26 -3.65 -9.33 2.18
C GLY A 26 -2.83 -9.71 3.42
N THR A 27 -3.07 -9.10 4.58
CA THR A 27 -2.33 -9.42 5.81
C THR A 27 -2.42 -10.90 6.16
N SER A 28 -3.62 -11.50 6.11
CA SER A 28 -3.79 -12.92 6.47
C SER A 28 -2.95 -13.83 5.59
N LEU A 29 -2.83 -13.48 4.31
CA LEU A 29 -2.02 -14.22 3.35
C LEU A 29 -0.52 -14.05 3.64
N THR A 30 -0.08 -12.84 3.98
CA THR A 30 1.34 -12.63 4.34
C THR A 30 1.75 -13.37 5.61
N GLN A 31 0.83 -13.52 6.57
CA GLN A 31 1.04 -14.32 7.78
C GLN A 31 1.06 -15.81 7.44
N HIS A 32 0.13 -16.28 6.60
CA HIS A 32 0.04 -17.68 6.20
C HIS A 32 1.31 -18.18 5.48
N PHE A 33 1.97 -17.29 4.73
CA PHE A 33 3.20 -17.61 3.99
C PHE A 33 4.49 -17.24 4.72
N GLU A 34 4.43 -16.85 6.00
CA GLU A 34 5.61 -16.52 6.82
C GLU A 34 6.51 -15.47 6.14
N VAL A 35 5.88 -14.48 5.48
CA VAL A 35 6.60 -13.42 4.77
C VAL A 35 7.50 -12.64 5.72
N GLN A 36 7.10 -12.52 6.99
CA GLN A 36 7.90 -11.87 8.01
C GLN A 36 9.24 -12.58 8.20
N GLU A 37 9.21 -13.88 8.47
CA GLU A 37 10.37 -14.74 8.69
C GLU A 37 11.27 -14.75 7.45
N LYS A 38 10.68 -15.00 6.28
CA LYS A 38 11.37 -14.99 4.98
C LYS A 38 12.07 -13.65 4.71
N SER A 39 11.39 -12.53 4.97
CA SER A 39 11.96 -11.21 4.76
C SER A 39 13.14 -10.87 5.67
N MET A 40 13.37 -11.64 6.74
CA MET A 40 14.50 -11.50 7.66
C MET A 40 15.68 -12.43 7.32
N GLN A 41 15.47 -13.44 6.48
CA GLN A 41 16.53 -14.36 6.05
C GLN A 41 17.59 -13.61 5.23
N GLY A 42 18.86 -14.00 5.39
CA GLY A 42 19.99 -13.37 4.69
C GLY A 42 20.33 -11.91 5.08
N ARG A 43 19.54 -11.25 5.94
CA ARG A 43 19.77 -9.86 6.35
C ARG A 43 20.82 -9.71 7.45
N SER A 44 21.45 -8.53 7.49
CA SER A 44 22.28 -8.11 8.63
C SER A 44 21.46 -8.03 9.92
N TRP A 45 22.13 -8.07 11.08
CA TRP A 45 21.45 -7.95 12.38
C TRP A 45 20.60 -6.67 12.47
N TRP A 46 21.10 -5.55 11.94
CA TRP A 46 20.37 -4.28 11.87
C TRP A 46 19.11 -4.39 11.00
N GLY A 47 19.25 -4.99 9.82
CA GLY A 47 18.12 -5.22 8.91
C GLY A 47 17.09 -6.21 9.46
N LYS A 48 17.50 -7.20 10.24
CA LYS A 48 16.61 -8.13 10.95
C LYS A 48 15.83 -7.42 12.04
N LEU A 49 16.51 -6.63 12.87
CA LEU A 49 15.88 -5.83 13.93
C LEU A 49 14.83 -4.87 13.34
N GLY A 50 15.15 -4.20 12.24
CA GLY A 50 14.24 -3.25 11.61
C GLY A 50 13.02 -3.88 10.96
N MET A 51 13.18 -5.05 10.33
CA MET A 51 12.03 -5.80 9.84
C MET A 51 11.18 -6.36 10.98
N ALA A 52 11.79 -6.89 12.04
CA ALA A 52 11.07 -7.36 13.22
C ALA A 52 10.24 -6.22 13.86
N TYR A 53 10.85 -5.03 13.99
CA TYR A 53 10.15 -3.85 14.48
C TYR A 53 9.02 -3.42 13.52
N PHE A 54 9.25 -3.41 12.21
CA PHE A 54 8.23 -3.10 11.20
C PHE A 54 6.99 -3.99 11.36
N PHE A 55 7.16 -5.32 11.41
CA PHE A 55 6.02 -6.25 11.55
C PHE A 55 5.34 -6.17 12.91
N HIS A 56 6.12 -5.98 13.99
CA HIS A 56 5.55 -5.71 15.32
C HIS A 56 4.64 -4.49 15.29
N ARG A 57 5.14 -3.37 14.75
CA ARG A 57 4.37 -2.12 14.63
C ARG A 57 3.16 -2.27 13.71
N TYR A 58 3.32 -2.98 12.60
CA TYR A 58 2.20 -3.27 11.69
C TYR A 58 1.06 -4.00 12.44
N LYS A 59 1.39 -5.06 13.19
CA LYS A 59 0.42 -5.83 13.99
C LYS A 59 -0.26 -4.97 15.06
N VAL A 60 0.49 -4.09 15.74
CA VAL A 60 -0.06 -3.16 16.73
C VAL A 60 -1.06 -2.19 16.09
N LEU A 61 -0.74 -1.63 14.91
CA LEU A 61 -1.61 -0.71 14.18
C LEU A 61 -2.84 -1.38 13.56
N GLU A 62 -2.76 -2.69 13.27
CA GLU A 62 -3.93 -3.48 12.89
C GLU A 62 -4.90 -3.72 14.04
N ALA A 63 -4.42 -3.72 15.28
CA ALA A 63 -5.27 -3.89 16.46
C ALA A 63 -5.84 -2.55 16.97
N SER A 64 -5.09 -1.45 16.88
CA SER A 64 -5.50 -0.14 17.40
C SER A 64 -5.04 1.02 16.51
N ASN A 65 -5.91 2.02 16.33
CA ASN A 65 -5.55 3.27 15.64
C ASN A 65 -4.52 4.09 16.44
N PHE A 66 -4.65 4.10 17.77
CA PHE A 66 -3.77 4.81 18.72
C PHE A 66 -3.37 3.83 19.82
N PRO A 67 -2.21 3.16 19.72
CA PRO A 67 -1.82 2.07 20.60
C PRO A 67 -1.27 2.58 21.94
N VAL A 68 -2.12 3.26 22.73
CA VAL A 68 -1.76 3.76 24.07
C VAL A 68 -1.36 2.60 25.00
N ARG A 69 -1.97 1.43 24.85
CA ARG A 69 -1.59 0.19 25.55
C ARG A 69 -0.71 -0.67 24.66
N SER A 70 0.61 -0.47 24.75
CA SER A 70 1.62 -1.21 23.99
C SER A 70 2.84 -1.51 24.88
N ARG A 71 3.68 -2.46 24.47
CA ARG A 71 4.92 -2.80 25.21
C ARG A 71 5.89 -1.62 25.19
N GLU A 72 5.94 -0.88 24.09
CA GLU A 72 6.73 0.33 23.94
C GLU A 72 6.32 1.40 24.95
N ASN A 73 5.02 1.60 25.14
CA ASN A 73 4.54 2.57 26.13
C ASN A 73 4.74 2.10 27.57
N LEU A 74 4.79 0.78 27.82
CA LEU A 74 5.17 0.26 29.13
C LEU A 74 6.65 0.56 29.43
N ILE A 75 7.53 0.43 28.43
CA ILE A 75 8.93 0.81 28.55
C ILE A 75 9.05 2.32 28.76
N ALA A 76 8.32 3.14 27.99
CA ALA A 76 8.26 4.58 28.18
C ALA A 76 7.81 4.95 29.60
N LEU A 77 6.77 4.29 30.13
CA LEU A 77 6.31 4.48 31.49
C LEU A 77 7.39 4.09 32.52
N ALA A 78 8.11 2.99 32.31
CA ALA A 78 9.20 2.58 33.20
C ALA A 78 10.34 3.63 33.22
N PHE A 79 10.71 4.19 32.06
CA PHE A 79 11.69 5.28 31.97
C PHE A 79 11.21 6.54 32.70
N PHE A 80 9.93 6.88 32.53
CA PHE A 80 9.30 8.02 33.22
C PHE A 80 9.32 7.83 34.74
N LEU A 81 8.88 6.67 35.23
CA LEU A 81 8.86 6.35 36.66
C LEU A 81 10.28 6.28 37.25
N THR A 82 11.26 5.81 36.46
CA THR A 82 12.67 5.82 36.87
C THR A 82 13.18 7.26 37.00
N SER A 83 12.94 8.11 36.00
CA SER A 83 13.29 9.53 36.06
C SER A 83 12.66 10.22 37.28
N LEU A 84 11.37 9.97 37.52
CA LEU A 84 10.65 10.53 38.67
C LEU A 84 11.20 10.01 40.00
N SER A 85 11.52 8.72 40.10
CA SER A 85 12.13 8.14 41.29
C SER A 85 13.48 8.80 41.57
N LEU A 86 14.35 8.90 40.56
CA LEU A 86 15.67 9.52 40.71
C LEU A 86 15.57 11.01 41.09
N TYR A 87 14.55 11.72 40.62
CA TYR A 87 14.26 13.10 41.02
C TYR A 87 13.89 13.23 42.52
N PHE A 88 13.26 12.22 43.12
CA PHE A 88 12.99 12.22 44.56
C PHE A 88 14.17 11.72 45.42
N PHE A 89 15.17 11.09 44.80
CA PHE A 89 16.40 10.62 45.45
C PHE A 89 17.63 11.38 44.94
N THR A 90 17.50 12.70 44.73
CA THR A 90 18.56 13.56 44.16
C THR A 90 19.85 13.58 44.99
N ASP A 91 19.78 13.28 46.28
CA ASP A 91 20.97 13.15 47.15
C ASP A 91 21.93 12.04 46.66
N ILE A 92 21.45 11.11 45.81
CA ILE A 92 22.21 9.99 45.26
C ILE A 92 22.74 10.30 43.85
N ILE A 93 22.06 11.14 43.06
CA ILE A 93 22.44 11.44 41.67
C ILE A 93 22.64 12.94 41.51
N PRO A 94 23.91 13.41 41.38
CA PRO A 94 24.20 14.83 41.31
C PRO A 94 23.91 15.47 39.94
N ASP A 95 23.59 14.69 38.91
CA ASP A 95 23.45 15.20 37.54
C ASP A 95 22.00 15.30 37.07
N GLU A 96 21.46 16.52 37.10
CA GLU A 96 20.13 16.88 36.58
C GLU A 96 19.98 16.56 35.08
N THR A 97 21.07 16.50 34.33
CA THR A 97 21.07 16.18 32.90
C THR A 97 20.52 14.77 32.65
N VAL A 98 20.91 13.80 33.48
CA VAL A 98 20.46 12.40 33.34
C VAL A 98 18.95 12.30 33.59
N LEU A 99 18.43 13.04 34.57
CA LEU A 99 17.00 13.08 34.87
C LEU A 99 16.21 13.61 33.67
N LEU A 100 16.67 14.74 33.10
CA LEU A 100 16.06 15.38 31.95
C LEU A 100 16.12 14.48 30.72
N GLU A 101 17.25 13.82 30.45
CA GLU A 101 17.40 12.89 29.33
C GLU A 101 16.45 11.70 29.43
N LEU A 102 16.31 11.08 30.62
CA LEU A 102 15.38 9.98 30.83
C LEU A 102 13.92 10.43 30.66
N LEU A 103 13.58 11.61 31.19
CA LEU A 103 12.25 12.20 31.05
C LEU A 103 11.92 12.46 29.57
N VAL A 104 12.79 13.18 28.85
CA VAL A 104 12.62 13.49 27.43
C VAL A 104 12.56 12.20 26.60
N THR A 105 13.43 11.23 26.87
CA THR A 105 13.41 9.93 26.20
C THR A 105 12.09 9.20 26.43
N SER A 106 11.58 9.19 27.67
CA SER A 106 10.29 8.57 27.98
C SER A 106 9.13 9.23 27.20
N LEU A 107 9.12 10.56 27.12
CA LEU A 107 8.12 11.31 26.38
C LEU A 107 8.22 11.04 24.87
N ILE A 108 9.42 10.99 24.30
CA ILE A 108 9.65 10.66 22.89
C ILE A 108 9.18 9.23 22.59
N LEU A 109 9.56 8.25 23.43
CA LEU A 109 9.19 6.85 23.30
C LEU A 109 7.67 6.62 23.45
N PHE A 110 6.96 7.49 24.15
CA PHE A 110 5.50 7.46 24.23
C PHE A 110 4.86 8.17 23.04
N ILE A 111 5.20 9.44 22.80
CA ILE A 111 4.53 10.31 21.83
C ILE A 111 4.72 9.79 20.41
N LEU A 112 5.95 9.44 20.04
CA LEU A 112 6.24 9.02 18.67
C LEU A 112 5.45 7.76 18.29
N PRO A 113 5.54 6.62 19.01
CA PRO A 113 4.83 5.41 18.60
C PRO A 113 3.33 5.45 18.90
N ALA A 114 2.87 6.16 19.93
CA ALA A 114 1.45 6.15 20.31
C ALA A 114 0.59 7.10 19.45
N PHE A 115 1.17 8.20 18.95
CA PHE A 115 0.42 9.24 18.25
C PHE A 115 1.00 9.56 16.88
N ILE A 116 2.29 9.84 16.75
CA ILE A 116 2.87 10.38 15.49
C ILE A 116 3.06 9.28 14.45
N PHE A 117 3.71 8.17 14.79
CA PHE A 117 3.97 7.03 13.92
C PHE A 117 2.84 6.01 13.98
N THR A 118 1.62 6.51 13.81
CA THR A 118 0.39 5.73 13.69
C THR A 118 -0.16 5.81 12.27
N ALA A 119 -0.93 4.80 11.87
CA ALA A 119 -1.54 4.78 10.54
C ALA A 119 -2.45 6.01 10.27
N PRO A 120 -3.31 6.47 11.20
CA PRO A 120 -4.10 7.69 11.00
C PRO A 120 -3.24 8.93 10.73
N VAL A 121 -2.20 9.15 11.54
CA VAL A 121 -1.38 10.38 11.44
C VAL A 121 -0.45 10.32 10.22
N ILE A 122 0.27 9.21 10.01
CA ILE A 122 1.10 9.04 8.81
C ILE A 122 0.24 9.08 7.54
N GLY A 123 -0.91 8.41 7.55
CA GLY A 123 -1.80 8.36 6.39
C GLY A 123 -2.40 9.72 6.01
N ARG A 124 -2.58 10.63 6.97
CA ARG A 124 -3.35 11.87 6.73
C ARG A 124 -2.53 13.15 6.83
N THR A 125 -1.36 13.11 7.47
CA THR A 125 -0.49 14.27 7.64
C THR A 125 0.75 14.14 6.77
N GLU A 126 0.78 14.90 5.68
CA GLU A 126 1.83 14.86 4.66
C GLU A 126 3.24 15.08 5.22
N CYS A 127 3.41 16.06 6.10
CA CYS A 127 4.71 16.35 6.73
C CYS A 127 5.21 15.17 7.58
N VAL A 128 4.34 14.55 8.39
CA VAL A 128 4.70 13.40 9.22
C VAL A 128 5.06 12.20 8.36
N ARG A 129 4.28 11.94 7.31
CA ARG A 129 4.55 10.86 6.35
C ARG A 129 5.91 11.01 5.69
N ARG A 130 6.23 12.19 5.16
CA ARG A 130 7.52 12.46 4.50
C ARG A 130 8.68 12.31 5.46
N THR A 131 8.54 12.84 6.67
CA THR A 131 9.55 12.72 7.73
C THR A 131 9.79 11.27 8.10
N PHE A 132 8.73 10.46 8.21
CA PHE A 132 8.83 9.03 8.47
C PHE A 132 9.58 8.30 7.34
N LEU A 133 9.17 8.48 6.08
CA LEU A 133 9.81 7.80 4.94
C LEU A 133 11.27 8.23 4.76
N PHE A 134 11.56 9.52 4.94
CA PHE A 134 12.93 10.04 4.94
C PHE A 134 13.76 9.41 6.06
N GLY A 135 13.23 9.43 7.29
CA GLY A 135 13.87 8.87 8.48
C GLY A 135 14.24 7.39 8.32
N VAL A 136 13.29 6.59 7.84
CA VAL A 136 13.49 5.15 7.60
C VAL A 136 14.55 4.90 6.51
N HIS A 137 14.54 5.68 5.44
CA HIS A 137 15.44 5.43 4.31
C HIS A 137 16.86 5.93 4.55
N TYR A 138 17.02 7.16 5.05
CA TYR A 138 18.32 7.84 5.12
C TYR A 138 18.94 7.73 6.53
N PRO A 139 18.44 8.41 7.60
CA PRO A 139 18.99 8.26 8.95
C PRO A 139 19.12 6.82 9.44
N LEU A 140 18.08 5.99 9.23
CA LEU A 140 18.08 4.61 9.70
C LEU A 140 18.71 3.62 8.69
N GLY A 141 19.19 4.11 7.54
CA GLY A 141 19.88 3.28 6.54
C GLY A 141 19.03 2.12 6.02
N ARG A 142 17.79 2.41 5.60
CA ARG A 142 16.85 1.40 5.05
C ARG A 142 16.48 0.29 6.05
N PHE A 143 16.40 0.67 7.32
CA PHE A 143 16.16 -0.22 8.46
C PHE A 143 14.96 -1.16 8.27
N MET A 144 13.86 -0.63 7.72
CA MET A 144 12.59 -1.35 7.57
C MET A 144 12.32 -1.78 6.12
N GLU A 145 13.35 -1.94 5.28
CA GLU A 145 13.17 -2.22 3.85
C GLU A 145 13.62 -3.63 3.45
N SER A 146 12.75 -4.46 2.88
CA SER A 146 13.14 -5.73 2.25
C SER A 146 12.76 -5.74 0.77
N ILE A 147 13.72 -5.33 -0.07
CA ILE A 147 13.57 -5.28 -1.53
C ILE A 147 13.32 -6.68 -2.10
N GLU A 148 14.09 -7.66 -1.65
CA GLU A 148 14.02 -9.04 -2.13
C GLU A 148 12.63 -9.64 -2.00
N TRP A 149 11.97 -9.36 -0.88
CA TRP A 149 10.63 -9.82 -0.54
C TRP A 149 9.55 -8.77 -0.79
N CYS A 150 9.90 -7.62 -1.39
CA CYS A 150 9.03 -6.49 -1.69
C CYS A 150 8.05 -6.13 -0.54
N THR A 151 8.62 -6.00 0.66
CA THR A 151 7.92 -5.69 1.91
C THR A 151 8.68 -4.67 2.74
N GLY A 152 8.00 -4.06 3.71
CA GLY A 152 8.56 -2.98 4.53
C GLY A 152 8.24 -1.58 4.00
N SER A 153 9.11 -0.62 4.33
CA SER A 153 8.97 0.80 3.99
C SER A 153 10.30 1.44 3.58
N ASN A 154 10.25 2.34 2.60
CA ASN A 154 11.39 3.11 2.13
C ASN A 154 10.94 4.50 1.62
N ILE A 155 11.81 5.24 0.93
CA ILE A 155 11.50 6.59 0.43
C ILE A 155 10.35 6.63 -0.60
N HIS A 156 10.05 5.50 -1.24
CA HIS A 156 8.96 5.36 -2.22
C HIS A 156 7.61 4.98 -1.58
N GLY A 157 7.61 4.74 -0.26
CA GLY A 157 6.41 4.44 0.52
C GLY A 157 6.45 3.08 1.19
N TYR A 158 5.27 2.52 1.43
CA TYR A 158 5.13 1.14 1.90
C TYR A 158 5.33 0.21 0.72
N MET A 159 6.45 -0.52 0.67
CA MET A 159 6.77 -1.45 -0.42
C MET A 159 5.66 -2.47 -0.63
N MET A 160 4.97 -2.82 0.47
CA MET A 160 3.90 -3.78 0.37
C MET A 160 2.68 -3.26 -0.41
N HIS A 161 2.53 -1.95 -0.59
CA HIS A 161 1.38 -1.28 -1.23
C HIS A 161 1.81 -0.39 -2.41
N LEU A 162 2.87 -0.79 -3.13
CA LEU A 162 3.20 -0.11 -4.38
C LEU A 162 2.11 -0.36 -5.42
N THR A 163 1.93 0.55 -6.37
CA THR A 163 1.05 0.35 -7.52
C THR A 163 1.75 -0.48 -8.60
N ALA A 164 1.00 -1.01 -9.55
CA ALA A 164 1.53 -1.76 -10.69
C ALA A 164 2.61 -0.95 -11.44
N GLN A 165 2.31 0.31 -11.74
CA GLN A 165 3.25 1.24 -12.36
C GLN A 165 4.56 1.35 -11.57
N LYS A 166 4.48 1.52 -10.24
CA LYS A 166 5.66 1.70 -9.40
C LYS A 166 6.52 0.46 -9.31
N LEU A 167 5.93 -0.73 -9.25
CA LEU A 167 6.70 -1.97 -9.25
C LEU A 167 7.61 -2.07 -10.48
N LEU A 168 7.04 -1.78 -11.66
CA LEU A 168 7.74 -1.86 -12.94
C LEU A 168 8.73 -0.70 -13.08
N ALA A 169 8.32 0.53 -12.72
CA ALA A 169 9.17 1.71 -12.77
C ALA A 169 10.42 1.58 -11.88
N LEU A 170 10.26 1.04 -10.67
CA LEU A 170 11.34 0.86 -9.69
C LEU A 170 12.08 -0.48 -9.84
N GLN A 171 11.71 -1.30 -10.83
CA GLN A 171 12.32 -2.61 -11.11
C GLN A 171 12.29 -3.58 -9.93
N TYR A 172 11.28 -3.49 -9.06
CA TYR A 172 11.05 -4.51 -8.04
C TYR A 172 10.56 -5.82 -8.63
N VAL A 173 9.87 -5.73 -9.77
CA VAL A 173 9.53 -6.85 -10.64
C VAL A 173 9.74 -6.39 -12.07
N THR A 174 10.38 -7.23 -12.88
CA THR A 174 10.55 -6.96 -14.31
C THR A 174 9.26 -7.31 -15.07
N PRO A 175 8.98 -6.69 -16.24
CA PRO A 175 7.85 -7.09 -17.09
C PRO A 175 7.87 -8.60 -17.40
N HIS A 176 9.04 -9.13 -17.76
CA HIS A 176 9.24 -10.56 -18.00
C HIS A 176 8.87 -11.42 -16.79
N GLN A 177 9.26 -11.03 -15.57
CA GLN A 177 8.82 -11.75 -14.38
C GLN A 177 7.29 -11.68 -14.23
N MET A 178 6.68 -10.50 -14.38
CA MET A 178 5.22 -10.35 -14.21
C MET A 178 4.42 -11.21 -15.20
N GLU A 179 4.94 -11.41 -16.40
CA GLU A 179 4.38 -12.30 -17.43
C GLU A 179 4.43 -13.77 -17.06
N HIS A 180 5.52 -14.22 -16.42
CA HIS A 180 5.83 -15.64 -16.26
C HIS A 180 5.62 -16.19 -14.84
N ILE A 181 5.47 -15.33 -13.83
CA ILE A 181 5.16 -15.74 -12.45
C ILE A 181 3.66 -15.85 -12.22
N ASN A 182 3.23 -16.66 -11.26
CA ASN A 182 1.83 -16.61 -10.80
C ASN A 182 1.62 -15.33 -9.98
N SER A 183 1.16 -14.27 -10.63
CA SER A 183 0.81 -13.02 -9.94
C SER A 183 -0.68 -12.99 -9.58
N MET A 184 -0.99 -12.62 -8.34
CA MET A 184 -2.37 -12.49 -7.90
C MET A 184 -2.61 -11.26 -7.04
N ALA A 185 -3.84 -10.74 -7.07
CA ALA A 185 -4.33 -9.68 -6.20
C ALA A 185 -5.68 -10.07 -5.63
N ILE A 186 -5.98 -9.56 -4.43
CA ILE A 186 -7.32 -9.60 -3.86
C ILE A 186 -7.86 -8.17 -3.87
N VAL A 187 -9.01 -7.98 -4.51
CA VAL A 187 -9.76 -6.71 -4.53
C VAL A 187 -11.03 -6.87 -3.71
N ARG A 188 -11.70 -5.76 -3.40
CA ARG A 188 -12.91 -5.73 -2.58
C ARG A 188 -13.90 -4.74 -3.18
N ASN A 189 -15.19 -4.96 -2.95
CA ASN A 189 -16.22 -3.96 -3.24
C ASN A 189 -15.79 -2.56 -2.72
N PRO A 190 -15.73 -1.52 -3.57
CA PRO A 190 -15.17 -0.22 -3.20
C PRO A 190 -15.86 0.43 -2.00
N TYR A 191 -17.18 0.29 -1.85
CA TYR A 191 -17.89 0.80 -0.67
C TYR A 191 -17.46 0.07 0.61
N SER A 192 -17.44 -1.27 0.56
CA SER A 192 -16.99 -2.08 1.70
C SER A 192 -15.50 -1.79 2.05
N ARG A 193 -14.67 -1.53 1.04
CA ARG A 193 -13.27 -1.13 1.20
C ARG A 193 -13.15 0.22 1.90
N MET A 194 -13.92 1.23 1.49
CA MET A 194 -13.88 2.56 2.11
C MET A 194 -14.23 2.51 3.60
N ILE A 195 -15.21 1.67 4.01
CA ILE A 195 -15.47 1.44 5.45
C ILE A 195 -14.25 0.83 6.14
N SER A 196 -13.59 -0.14 5.51
CA SER A 196 -12.37 -0.70 6.10
C SER A 196 -11.23 0.31 6.19
N VAL A 197 -11.11 1.22 5.23
CA VAL A 197 -10.12 2.31 5.23
C VAL A 197 -10.43 3.31 6.34
N TYR A 198 -11.70 3.69 6.52
CA TYR A 198 -12.17 4.52 7.62
C TYR A 198 -11.83 3.91 8.98
N LEU A 199 -12.22 2.66 9.23
CA LEU A 199 -11.95 2.01 10.52
C LEU A 199 -10.45 1.85 10.81
N TYR A 200 -9.61 1.84 9.78
CA TYR A 200 -8.16 1.76 9.92
C TYR A 200 -7.48 3.13 10.11
N ASN A 201 -8.01 4.20 9.49
CA ASN A 201 -7.37 5.52 9.47
C ASN A 201 -8.11 6.62 10.26
N ARG A 202 -9.20 6.29 10.96
CA ARG A 202 -9.96 7.29 11.74
C ARG A 202 -9.21 7.78 12.98
N TYR A 203 -9.43 9.05 13.33
CA TYR A 203 -8.96 9.69 14.56
C TYR A 203 -9.79 9.25 15.77
N GLY A 204 -9.75 7.96 16.09
CA GLY A 204 -10.48 7.38 17.22
C GLY A 204 -11.99 7.24 16.96
N SER A 205 -12.76 7.05 18.03
CA SER A 205 -14.22 6.83 17.96
C SER A 205 -15.03 8.10 17.67
N MET A 206 -14.46 9.28 17.88
CA MET A 206 -15.16 10.57 17.72
C MET A 206 -15.26 11.03 16.27
N GLU A 207 -14.44 10.49 15.35
CA GLU A 207 -14.55 10.84 13.94
C GLU A 207 -15.67 10.04 13.27
N SER A 208 -16.67 10.76 12.75
CA SER A 208 -17.75 10.17 11.96
C SER A 208 -17.26 9.71 10.58
N PHE A 209 -17.97 8.73 10.00
CA PHE A 209 -17.65 8.26 8.65
C PHE A 209 -17.80 9.36 7.59
N SER A 210 -18.86 10.17 7.68
CA SER A 210 -19.08 11.30 6.77
C SER A 210 -17.94 12.32 6.81
N HIS A 211 -17.51 12.71 8.02
CA HIS A 211 -16.34 13.58 8.17
C HIS A 211 -15.08 12.96 7.56
N PHE A 212 -14.83 11.68 7.83
CA PHE A 212 -13.70 10.96 7.28
C PHE A 212 -13.70 10.97 5.74
N VAL A 213 -14.79 10.58 5.09
CA VAL A 213 -14.90 10.50 3.62
C VAL A 213 -14.65 11.87 2.97
N LYS A 214 -15.21 12.94 3.52
CA LYS A 214 -14.99 14.31 3.01
C LYS A 214 -13.52 14.73 3.15
N ALA A 215 -12.88 14.44 4.29
CA ALA A 215 -11.46 14.71 4.48
C ALA A 215 -10.58 13.86 3.54
N TRP A 216 -10.95 12.59 3.36
CA TRP A 216 -10.25 11.64 2.49
C TRP A 216 -10.32 12.09 1.02
N TYR A 217 -11.49 12.56 0.59
CA TYR A 217 -11.67 13.18 -0.72
C TYR A 217 -10.74 14.40 -0.90
N LYS A 218 -10.59 15.28 0.10
CA LYS A 218 -9.64 16.40 -0.02
C LYS A 218 -8.18 15.93 -0.18
N ILE A 219 -7.77 14.91 0.57
CA ILE A 219 -6.42 14.33 0.48
C ILE A 219 -6.15 13.75 -0.92
N MET A 220 -7.17 13.17 -1.56
CA MET A 220 -7.07 12.60 -2.92
C MET A 220 -6.96 13.63 -4.05
N ARG A 221 -6.92 14.94 -3.77
CA ARG A 221 -6.86 15.98 -4.82
C ARG A 221 -5.73 15.75 -5.83
N TYR A 222 -4.54 15.35 -5.36
CA TYR A 222 -3.37 15.18 -6.23
C TYR A 222 -3.55 14.02 -7.21
N TYR A 223 -4.14 12.92 -6.75
CA TYR A 223 -4.50 11.82 -7.61
C TYR A 223 -5.65 12.19 -8.57
N ARG A 224 -6.71 12.85 -8.09
CA ARG A 224 -7.83 13.24 -8.94
C ARG A 224 -7.43 14.20 -10.07
N GLU A 225 -6.64 15.22 -9.73
CA GLU A 225 -6.29 16.30 -10.66
C GLU A 225 -5.12 15.94 -11.57
N ARG A 226 -4.15 15.15 -11.08
CA ARG A 226 -2.87 14.93 -11.78
C ARG A 226 -2.47 13.45 -11.90
N LYS A 227 -3.29 12.52 -11.40
CA LYS A 227 -2.96 11.08 -11.30
C LYS A 227 -1.67 10.81 -10.54
N GLU A 228 -1.32 11.72 -9.62
CA GLU A 228 -0.13 11.58 -8.78
C GLU A 228 -0.35 10.46 -7.75
N MET A 229 0.51 9.45 -7.80
CA MET A 229 0.46 8.26 -6.95
C MET A 229 1.65 8.17 -6.00
N ASP A 230 2.56 9.14 -6.00
CA ASP A 230 3.64 9.16 -5.04
C ASP A 230 3.15 9.22 -3.61
N GLU A 231 3.70 8.33 -2.75
CA GLU A 231 3.31 8.24 -1.34
C GLU A 231 3.57 9.56 -0.63
N TRP A 232 4.45 10.41 -1.19
CA TRP A 232 4.67 11.79 -0.77
C TRP A 232 3.39 12.62 -0.77
N TYR A 233 2.51 12.42 -1.75
CA TYR A 233 1.32 13.22 -1.99
C TYR A 233 0.04 12.44 -1.70
N THR A 234 -0.04 11.21 -2.22
CA THR A 234 -1.24 10.39 -2.17
C THR A 234 -0.96 9.15 -1.32
N PRO A 235 -1.62 9.00 -0.15
CA PRO A 235 -1.48 7.79 0.66
C PRO A 235 -1.93 6.55 -0.12
N CYS A 236 -1.18 5.45 -0.05
CA CYS A 236 -1.53 4.21 -0.76
C CYS A 236 -2.95 3.69 -0.48
N HIS A 237 -3.48 3.90 0.72
CA HIS A 237 -4.85 3.50 1.10
C HIS A 237 -5.94 4.29 0.36
N CYS A 238 -5.61 5.45 -0.19
CA CYS A 238 -6.52 6.26 -0.97
C CYS A 238 -6.65 5.77 -2.42
N ILE A 239 -5.59 5.20 -2.96
CA ILE A 239 -5.46 4.89 -4.38
C ILE A 239 -6.53 3.84 -4.79
N PRO A 240 -7.18 4.00 -5.96
CA PRO A 240 -8.06 2.98 -6.52
C PRO A 240 -7.37 1.64 -6.69
N GLN A 241 -8.13 0.56 -6.57
CA GLN A 241 -7.61 -0.81 -6.59
C GLN A 241 -7.09 -1.22 -7.97
N PHE A 242 -7.64 -0.67 -9.05
CA PHE A 242 -7.19 -0.93 -10.40
C PHE A 242 -5.72 -0.49 -10.61
N GLU A 243 -5.28 0.59 -9.97
CA GLU A 243 -3.88 1.07 -10.07
C GLU A 243 -2.85 0.06 -9.53
N PHE A 244 -3.28 -0.87 -8.68
CA PHE A 244 -2.42 -1.94 -8.17
C PHE A 244 -2.32 -3.11 -9.15
N THR A 245 -3.36 -3.32 -9.97
CA THR A 245 -3.54 -4.52 -10.80
C THR A 245 -3.36 -4.26 -12.29
N HIS A 246 -3.48 -3.01 -12.71
CA HIS A 246 -3.47 -2.56 -14.08
C HIS A 246 -2.35 -1.55 -14.32
N PHE A 247 -1.82 -1.55 -15.53
CA PHE A 247 -0.84 -0.58 -16.01
C PHE A 247 -1.18 -0.22 -17.46
N ASP A 248 -1.23 1.08 -17.78
CA ASP A 248 -1.64 1.60 -19.09
C ASP A 248 -2.97 1.03 -19.60
N GLY A 249 -3.93 0.88 -18.68
CA GLY A 249 -5.26 0.33 -18.99
C GLY A 249 -5.27 -1.18 -19.28
N LYS A 250 -4.17 -1.91 -19.08
CA LYS A 250 -4.09 -3.37 -19.20
C LYS A 250 -3.92 -4.04 -17.85
N GLN A 251 -4.61 -5.14 -17.60
CA GLN A 251 -4.41 -5.94 -16.38
C GLN A 251 -3.06 -6.66 -16.48
N ILE A 252 -2.12 -6.35 -15.57
CA ILE A 252 -0.80 -6.99 -15.54
C ILE A 252 -0.72 -8.12 -14.50
N VAL A 253 -1.66 -8.14 -13.56
CA VAL A 253 -1.77 -9.21 -12.55
C VAL A 253 -2.57 -10.36 -13.15
N GLN A 254 -2.04 -11.57 -13.12
CA GLN A 254 -2.67 -12.72 -13.80
C GLN A 254 -4.01 -13.10 -13.18
N SER A 255 -4.11 -13.08 -11.86
CA SER A 255 -5.32 -13.46 -11.13
C SER A 255 -5.81 -12.35 -10.21
N VAL A 256 -6.98 -11.76 -10.50
CA VAL A 256 -7.63 -10.80 -9.61
C VAL A 256 -8.86 -11.44 -8.98
N VAL A 257 -8.85 -11.58 -7.66
CA VAL A 257 -9.89 -12.25 -6.89
C VAL A 257 -10.70 -11.26 -6.06
N LYS A 258 -12.02 -11.35 -6.07
CA LYS A 258 -12.87 -10.56 -5.18
C LYS A 258 -12.91 -11.16 -3.78
N GLN A 259 -12.70 -10.34 -2.76
CA GLN A 259 -12.57 -10.78 -1.37
C GLN A 259 -13.83 -11.51 -0.88
N GLU A 260 -15.02 -11.06 -1.26
CA GLU A 260 -16.30 -11.66 -0.87
C GLU A 260 -16.57 -13.04 -1.51
N GLU A 261 -15.79 -13.41 -2.52
CA GLU A 261 -15.86 -14.69 -3.23
C GLU A 261 -14.90 -15.74 -2.64
N LEU A 262 -13.94 -15.34 -1.80
CA LEU A 262 -13.01 -16.25 -1.12
C LEU A 262 -13.73 -17.30 -0.25
N LYS A 263 -15.00 -17.07 0.10
CA LYS A 263 -15.85 -18.06 0.78
C LYS A 263 -16.03 -19.35 -0.01
N PHE A 264 -15.83 -19.35 -1.33
CA PHE A 264 -15.88 -20.54 -2.19
C PHE A 264 -14.54 -21.31 -2.21
N LEU A 265 -13.51 -20.82 -1.52
CA LEU A 265 -12.20 -21.48 -1.37
C LEU A 265 -11.96 -21.96 0.07
N LYS A 266 -13.04 -22.21 0.83
CA LYS A 266 -12.92 -22.72 2.21
C LYS A 266 -12.61 -24.22 2.24
N ARG A 267 -13.12 -24.99 1.28
CA ARG A 267 -12.91 -26.44 1.19
C ARG A 267 -12.55 -26.82 -0.25
N LYS A 268 -11.76 -27.89 -0.41
CA LYS A 268 -11.29 -28.38 -1.71
C LYS A 268 -12.45 -28.71 -2.68
N GLY A 269 -13.62 -29.09 -2.17
CA GLY A 269 -14.81 -29.43 -2.97
C GLY A 269 -15.72 -28.24 -3.34
N ASP A 270 -15.46 -27.03 -2.84
CA ASP A 270 -16.33 -25.86 -3.10
C ASP A 270 -16.12 -25.25 -4.51
N SER A 271 -15.15 -25.73 -5.29
CA SER A 271 -14.83 -25.22 -6.63
C SER A 271 -16.01 -25.28 -7.60
N HIS A 272 -16.84 -26.32 -7.52
CA HIS A 272 -18.04 -26.44 -8.35
C HIS A 272 -19.02 -25.28 -8.12
N ARG A 273 -19.15 -24.80 -6.88
CA ARG A 273 -20.01 -23.65 -6.56
C ARG A 273 -19.48 -22.35 -7.14
N ALA A 274 -18.16 -22.19 -7.20
CA ALA A 274 -17.54 -21.03 -7.82
C ALA A 274 -17.80 -20.97 -9.32
N ILE A 275 -17.74 -22.13 -10.01
CA ILE A 275 -18.03 -22.24 -11.45
C ILE A 275 -19.50 -21.90 -11.73
N VAL A 276 -20.43 -22.48 -10.96
CA VAL A 276 -21.87 -22.24 -11.12
C VAL A 276 -22.25 -20.76 -10.94
N GLN A 277 -21.48 -20.00 -10.14
CA GLN A 277 -21.72 -18.59 -9.87
C GLN A 277 -20.88 -17.63 -10.74
N ASP A 278 -20.15 -18.14 -11.74
CA ASP A 278 -19.18 -17.38 -12.56
C ASP A 278 -18.26 -16.48 -11.71
N SER A 279 -17.78 -17.03 -10.60
CA SER A 279 -16.94 -16.30 -9.67
C SER A 279 -15.53 -16.09 -10.24
N THR A 280 -14.87 -15.01 -9.80
CA THR A 280 -13.44 -14.77 -10.05
C THR A 280 -12.56 -15.92 -9.58
N VAL A 281 -12.99 -16.75 -8.62
CA VAL A 281 -12.22 -17.90 -8.14
C VAL A 281 -12.41 -19.20 -8.94
N ALA A 282 -13.31 -19.21 -9.93
CA ALA A 282 -13.59 -20.40 -10.74
C ALA A 282 -12.36 -20.87 -11.52
N ASP A 283 -11.65 -19.93 -12.16
CA ASP A 283 -10.59 -20.20 -13.15
C ASP A 283 -9.18 -19.87 -12.61
N LEU A 284 -8.95 -20.02 -11.30
CA LEU A 284 -7.64 -19.73 -10.72
C LEU A 284 -6.62 -20.82 -11.07
N PRO A 285 -5.38 -20.43 -11.43
CA PRO A 285 -4.26 -21.35 -11.54
C PRO A 285 -4.09 -22.17 -10.25
N ASN A 286 -3.65 -23.42 -10.36
CA ASN A 286 -3.54 -24.33 -9.22
C ASN A 286 -2.65 -23.78 -8.10
N ALA A 287 -1.55 -23.10 -8.43
CA ALA A 287 -0.67 -22.44 -7.46
C ALA A 287 -1.41 -21.35 -6.66
N VAL A 288 -2.15 -20.48 -7.36
CA VAL A 288 -2.96 -19.40 -6.76
C VAL A 288 -4.09 -19.97 -5.91
N ARG A 289 -4.83 -20.97 -6.44
CA ARG A 289 -5.92 -21.64 -5.71
C ARG A 289 -5.42 -22.28 -4.43
N SER A 290 -4.30 -22.99 -4.49
CA SER A 290 -3.69 -23.66 -3.34
C SER A 290 -3.26 -22.65 -2.28
N ALA A 291 -2.73 -21.49 -2.69
CA ALA A 291 -2.34 -20.42 -1.78
C ALA A 291 -3.50 -19.75 -1.05
N LEU A 292 -4.68 -19.70 -1.69
CA LEU A 292 -5.89 -19.12 -1.10
C LEU A 292 -6.71 -20.13 -0.30
N LEU A 293 -6.51 -21.43 -0.53
CA LEU A 293 -7.23 -22.51 0.15
C LEU A 293 -6.95 -22.49 1.65
N GLY A 294 -8.01 -22.34 2.45
CA GLY A 294 -7.88 -22.32 3.91
C GLY A 294 -7.28 -21.03 4.48
N MET A 295 -7.13 -19.97 3.68
CA MET A 295 -6.60 -18.68 4.16
C MET A 295 -7.42 -18.17 5.37
N PRO A 296 -6.77 -17.92 6.52
CA PRO A 296 -7.49 -17.59 7.73
C PRO A 296 -8.10 -16.19 7.66
N HIS A 297 -9.27 -16.01 8.25
CA HIS A 297 -9.92 -14.69 8.35
C HIS A 297 -9.52 -14.01 9.67
N THR A 298 -8.22 -13.83 9.90
CA THR A 298 -7.67 -13.30 11.17
C THR A 298 -8.04 -11.85 11.47
N ASN A 299 -8.39 -11.07 10.44
CA ASN A 299 -8.62 -9.62 10.56
C ASN A 299 -10.09 -9.20 10.59
N ALA A 300 -10.99 -10.12 10.96
CA ALA A 300 -12.41 -9.81 11.14
C ALA A 300 -12.61 -8.95 12.40
N ARG A 301 -12.72 -7.63 12.20
CA ARG A 301 -13.14 -6.72 13.28
C ARG A 301 -14.65 -6.84 13.47
N LYS A 302 -15.09 -6.98 14.72
CA LYS A 302 -16.52 -6.85 15.06
C LYS A 302 -16.96 -5.43 14.76
N LEU A 303 -17.89 -5.28 13.83
CA LEU A 303 -18.51 -4.00 13.51
C LEU A 303 -19.74 -3.82 14.41
N SER A 304 -19.97 -2.60 14.88
CA SER A 304 -21.18 -2.26 15.64
C SER A 304 -22.42 -2.15 14.75
N LYS A 305 -22.24 -1.95 13.44
CA LYS A 305 -23.29 -1.90 12.42
C LYS A 305 -22.81 -2.53 11.11
N GLN A 306 -23.72 -2.89 10.21
CA GLN A 306 -23.32 -3.42 8.91
C GLN A 306 -22.61 -2.34 8.10
N TRP A 307 -21.72 -2.73 7.19
CA TRP A 307 -20.87 -1.75 6.50
C TRP A 307 -21.69 -0.78 5.63
N TRP A 308 -22.83 -1.20 5.07
CA TRP A 308 -23.71 -0.33 4.28
C TRP A 308 -24.50 0.68 5.13
N ASP A 309 -24.63 0.46 6.45
CA ASP A 309 -25.29 1.39 7.38
C ASP A 309 -24.42 2.61 7.71
N TYR A 310 -23.18 2.64 7.22
CA TYR A 310 -22.32 3.82 7.34
C TYR A 310 -22.65 4.90 6.32
N TYR A 311 -23.30 4.55 5.21
CA TYR A 311 -23.53 5.45 4.09
C TYR A 311 -24.79 6.30 4.25
N ASP A 312 -24.64 7.57 3.91
CA ASP A 312 -25.71 8.46 3.46
C ASP A 312 -25.54 8.71 1.94
N GLN A 313 -26.44 9.47 1.32
CA GLN A 313 -26.36 9.72 -0.13
C GLN A 313 -25.05 10.42 -0.51
N GLU A 314 -24.65 11.44 0.23
CA GLU A 314 -23.45 12.22 -0.06
C GLU A 314 -22.17 11.37 0.01
N THR A 315 -22.00 10.56 1.06
CA THR A 315 -20.83 9.68 1.20
C THR A 315 -20.81 8.55 0.19
N LEU A 316 -21.97 8.08 -0.26
CA LEU A 316 -22.11 7.11 -1.34
C LEU A 316 -21.57 7.70 -2.65
N ASP A 317 -22.07 8.89 -3.01
CA ASP A 317 -21.68 9.59 -4.24
C ASP A 317 -20.19 9.91 -4.26
N ILE A 318 -19.65 10.43 -3.14
CA ILE A 318 -18.21 10.70 -3.01
C ILE A 318 -17.38 9.41 -3.18
N THR A 319 -17.80 8.31 -2.57
CA THR A 319 -17.04 7.04 -2.66
C THR A 319 -17.10 6.48 -4.08
N TYR A 320 -18.25 6.57 -4.75
CA TYR A 320 -18.39 6.18 -6.14
C TYR A 320 -17.48 7.02 -7.03
N GLU A 321 -17.47 8.35 -6.88
CA GLU A 321 -16.60 9.23 -7.65
C GLU A 321 -15.12 8.87 -7.49
N LEU A 322 -14.66 8.63 -6.26
CA LEU A 322 -13.27 8.28 -5.97
C LEU A 322 -12.84 6.95 -6.60
N TYR A 323 -13.76 5.99 -6.72
CA TYR A 323 -13.46 4.61 -7.09
C TYR A 323 -14.24 4.13 -8.32
N LYS A 324 -14.72 5.05 -9.16
CA LYS A 324 -15.55 4.72 -10.33
C LYS A 324 -14.91 3.64 -11.21
N SER A 325 -13.63 3.79 -11.53
CA SER A 325 -12.88 2.81 -12.31
C SER A 325 -12.82 1.42 -11.65
N ASP A 326 -12.81 1.33 -10.31
CA ASP A 326 -12.86 0.04 -9.63
C ASP A 326 -14.23 -0.63 -9.80
N PHE A 327 -15.33 0.14 -9.81
CA PHE A 327 -16.65 -0.41 -10.10
C PHE A 327 -16.73 -0.96 -11.51
N ASP A 328 -16.26 -0.16 -12.48
CA ASP A 328 -16.32 -0.49 -13.91
C ASP A 328 -15.42 -1.71 -14.22
N ILE A 329 -14.14 -1.67 -13.83
CA ILE A 329 -13.14 -2.69 -14.16
C ILE A 329 -13.45 -4.03 -13.49
N PHE A 330 -13.85 -4.01 -12.21
CA PHE A 330 -14.11 -5.26 -11.47
C PHE A 330 -15.57 -5.69 -11.51
N GLY A 331 -16.45 -4.99 -12.24
CA GLY A 331 -17.87 -5.32 -12.35
C GLY A 331 -18.58 -5.35 -11.00
N TYR A 332 -18.37 -4.32 -10.17
CA TYR A 332 -19.16 -4.11 -8.96
C TYR A 332 -20.39 -3.26 -9.27
N SER A 333 -21.52 -3.58 -8.62
CA SER A 333 -22.70 -2.72 -8.70
C SER A 333 -22.46 -1.39 -7.97
N PRO A 334 -22.75 -0.23 -8.60
CA PRO A 334 -22.74 1.05 -7.91
C PRO A 334 -23.95 1.23 -6.99
N CYS A 335 -24.99 0.40 -7.12
CA CYS A 335 -26.19 0.40 -6.27
C CYS A 335 -25.95 -0.38 -4.96
N LEU A 336 -26.50 0.11 -3.85
CA LEU A 336 -26.54 -0.62 -2.59
C LEU A 336 -27.91 -1.28 -2.39
N ASP A 337 -28.05 -2.53 -2.82
CA ASP A 337 -29.33 -3.28 -2.72
C ASP A 337 -29.90 -3.38 -1.29
N LYS A 338 -29.04 -3.23 -0.27
CA LYS A 338 -29.43 -3.23 1.15
C LYS A 338 -29.89 -1.86 1.68
N ARG A 339 -29.83 -0.82 0.86
CA ARG A 339 -30.19 0.56 1.17
C ARG A 339 -31.03 1.16 0.05
N PRO A 340 -32.28 0.69 -0.13
CA PRO A 340 -33.17 1.18 -1.19
C PRO A 340 -33.58 2.64 -1.01
N ASP A 341 -33.36 3.21 0.18
CA ASP A 341 -33.51 4.64 0.48
C ASP A 341 -32.44 5.52 -0.19
N LEU A 342 -31.29 4.93 -0.54
CA LEU A 342 -30.22 5.61 -1.26
C LEU A 342 -30.42 5.43 -2.76
N GLN A 343 -30.31 6.54 -3.50
CA GLN A 343 -30.33 6.54 -4.95
C GLN A 343 -28.99 6.02 -5.47
N SER A 344 -29.02 5.24 -6.55
CA SER A 344 -27.79 4.91 -7.29
C SER A 344 -27.07 6.23 -7.61
N PRO A 345 -25.76 6.33 -7.36
CA PRO A 345 -25.01 7.52 -7.72
C PRO A 345 -25.31 7.85 -9.17
N HIS A 346 -25.90 9.02 -9.38
CA HIS A 346 -26.05 9.51 -10.73
C HIS A 346 -24.64 9.61 -11.29
N THR A 347 -24.45 9.16 -12.52
CA THR A 347 -23.27 9.57 -13.27
C THR A 347 -23.48 11.05 -13.58
N SER A 348 -23.39 11.90 -12.56
CA SER A 348 -23.63 13.33 -12.64
C SER A 348 -22.48 13.91 -13.44
N LEU A 349 -22.65 13.93 -14.77
CA LEU A 349 -22.78 15.12 -15.60
C LEU A 349 -22.03 16.39 -15.14
N HIS A 350 -20.84 16.26 -14.56
CA HIS A 350 -19.85 17.35 -14.57
C HIS A 350 -19.27 17.60 -15.97
N SER A 351 -19.71 16.83 -16.97
CA SER A 351 -19.64 17.30 -18.34
C SER A 351 -20.68 18.38 -18.59
N ASN A 352 -20.20 19.61 -18.75
CA ASN A 352 -20.74 20.45 -19.81
C ASN A 352 -20.87 19.55 -21.07
N PRO A 353 -22.08 19.33 -21.63
CA PRO A 353 -22.28 18.42 -22.75
C PRO A 353 -21.30 18.66 -23.90
N GLU A 354 -20.94 19.93 -24.14
CA GLU A 354 -19.95 20.32 -25.16
C GLU A 354 -18.54 19.80 -24.88
N LYS A 355 -18.11 19.78 -23.61
CA LYS A 355 -16.79 19.31 -23.21
C LYS A 355 -16.67 17.78 -23.34
N LEU A 356 -17.77 17.05 -23.07
CA LEU A 356 -17.82 15.60 -23.27
C LEU A 356 -17.79 15.22 -24.74
N VAL A 357 -18.41 16.00 -25.63
CA VAL A 357 -18.35 15.77 -27.08
C VAL A 357 -16.92 15.97 -27.58
N LEU A 358 -16.21 16.99 -27.09
CA LEU A 358 -14.81 17.24 -27.45
C LEU A 358 -13.85 16.18 -26.89
N GLU A 359 -14.04 15.74 -25.64
CA GLU A 359 -13.22 14.69 -25.03
C GLU A 359 -13.52 13.32 -25.64
N LYS A 360 -14.79 12.96 -25.89
CA LYS A 360 -15.13 11.73 -26.62
C LYS A 360 -14.66 11.75 -28.06
N ALA A 361 -14.56 12.92 -28.71
CA ALA A 361 -13.95 13.03 -30.03
C ALA A 361 -12.43 12.79 -30.00
N LYS A 362 -11.76 13.05 -28.87
CA LYS A 362 -10.33 12.74 -28.65
C LYS A 362 -10.08 11.33 -28.12
N GLU A 363 -11.01 10.75 -27.35
CA GLU A 363 -10.93 9.38 -26.82
C GLU A 363 -11.38 8.32 -27.81
N LYS A 364 -12.12 8.68 -28.88
CA LYS A 364 -12.59 7.74 -29.91
C LYS A 364 -11.47 7.01 -30.68
N GLU A 365 -10.19 7.33 -30.45
CA GLU A 365 -9.06 6.58 -31.00
C GLU A 365 -8.46 5.53 -30.05
N LYS A 366 -8.94 5.41 -28.81
CA LYS A 366 -8.60 4.28 -27.93
C LYS A 366 -9.89 3.66 -27.43
N PRO A 367 -10.37 2.58 -28.05
CA PRO A 367 -11.37 1.75 -27.40
C PRO A 367 -10.77 1.34 -26.07
N LEU A 368 -11.32 1.82 -24.95
CA LEU A 368 -11.33 0.99 -23.76
C LEU A 368 -12.21 -0.19 -24.17
N GLU A 369 -11.57 -1.20 -24.79
CA GLU A 369 -12.14 -2.53 -24.87
C GLU A 369 -12.66 -2.82 -23.47
N PHE A 370 -13.97 -2.99 -23.39
CA PHE A 370 -14.63 -3.37 -22.17
C PHE A 370 -13.85 -4.57 -21.66
N MET A 371 -13.10 -4.39 -20.57
CA MET A 371 -12.16 -5.39 -20.04
C MET A 371 -12.98 -6.52 -19.42
N ARG A 372 -13.74 -7.21 -20.26
CA ARG A 372 -14.28 -8.51 -19.94
C ARG A 372 -13.09 -9.42 -19.75
N ARG A 373 -13.27 -10.35 -18.83
CA ARG A 373 -12.39 -11.49 -18.61
C ARG A 373 -12.20 -12.16 -19.97
N ASP A 374 -11.13 -11.83 -20.68
CA ASP A 374 -10.78 -12.49 -21.93
C ASP A 374 -10.39 -13.90 -21.55
N SER A 375 -11.37 -14.77 -21.52
CA SER A 375 -11.20 -16.19 -21.25
C SER A 375 -11.71 -16.91 -22.47
N PHE A 376 -10.89 -17.78 -23.04
CA PHE A 376 -11.32 -18.69 -24.10
C PHE A 376 -11.28 -20.12 -23.57
N GLU A 377 -12.17 -20.97 -24.06
CA GLU A 377 -12.13 -22.38 -23.75
C GLU A 377 -11.12 -23.07 -24.69
N ASN A 378 -10.18 -23.83 -24.12
CA ASN A 378 -9.28 -24.71 -24.84
C ASN A 378 -9.40 -26.10 -24.24
N ASN A 379 -9.86 -27.09 -25.00
CA ASN A 379 -10.10 -28.45 -24.53
C ASN A 379 -11.03 -28.56 -23.29
N GLY A 380 -12.01 -27.66 -23.18
CA GLY A 380 -12.92 -27.61 -22.02
C GLY A 380 -12.34 -26.97 -20.76
N GLU A 381 -11.08 -26.52 -20.80
CA GLU A 381 -10.50 -25.66 -19.77
C GLU A 381 -10.61 -24.19 -20.17
N ARG A 382 -11.14 -23.36 -19.27
CA ARG A 382 -11.22 -21.91 -19.45
C ARG A 382 -9.86 -21.29 -19.15
N ILE A 383 -9.21 -20.72 -20.16
CA ILE A 383 -7.88 -20.10 -20.05
C ILE A 383 -8.00 -18.58 -20.15
N SER A 384 -7.41 -17.85 -19.20
CA SER A 384 -7.29 -16.38 -19.28
C SER A 384 -6.30 -15.99 -20.37
N ARG A 385 -6.78 -15.24 -21.36
CA ARG A 385 -5.99 -14.56 -22.39
C ARG A 385 -5.40 -13.29 -21.77
N LEU A 386 -4.15 -13.37 -21.33
CA LEU A 386 -3.34 -12.14 -21.28
C LEU A 386 -2.87 -11.87 -22.70
N GLU A 387 -3.34 -10.77 -23.30
CA GLU A 387 -2.66 -10.23 -24.47
C GLU A 387 -1.19 -9.99 -24.12
N THR A 388 -0.31 -10.53 -24.96
CA THR A 388 1.15 -10.50 -24.79
C THR A 388 1.66 -9.08 -24.54
N PHE A 389 2.41 -8.91 -23.44
CA PHE A 389 3.04 -7.70 -22.92
C PHE A 389 4.01 -6.96 -23.88
N GLU A 390 4.17 -7.38 -25.12
CA GLU A 390 5.02 -6.68 -26.09
C GLU A 390 4.61 -5.20 -26.26
N SER A 391 3.33 -4.89 -26.19
CA SER A 391 2.84 -3.50 -26.24
C SER A 391 3.31 -2.69 -25.01
N VAL A 392 3.28 -3.29 -23.82
CA VAL A 392 3.72 -2.67 -22.56
C VAL A 392 5.24 -2.45 -22.60
N ARG A 393 6.01 -3.42 -23.12
CA ARG A 393 7.46 -3.31 -23.29
C ARG A 393 7.84 -2.14 -24.21
N LYS A 394 7.11 -1.95 -25.31
CA LYS A 394 7.32 -0.82 -26.24
C LYS A 394 7.00 0.53 -25.58
N ILE A 395 5.91 0.63 -24.82
CA ILE A 395 5.55 1.86 -24.11
C ILE A 395 6.59 2.20 -23.03
N TYR A 396 7.05 1.21 -22.26
CA TYR A 396 8.06 1.44 -21.22
C TYR A 396 9.43 1.83 -21.82
N ALA A 397 9.82 1.21 -22.94
CA ALA A 397 11.02 1.63 -23.67
C ALA A 397 10.89 3.07 -24.19
N ALA A 398 9.71 3.46 -24.67
CA ALA A 398 9.43 4.82 -25.15
C ALA A 398 9.41 5.86 -24.01
N SER A 399 8.79 5.56 -22.86
CA SER A 399 8.73 6.47 -21.71
C SER A 399 10.10 6.68 -21.08
N ARG A 400 10.95 5.65 -21.07
CA ARG A 400 12.34 5.74 -20.61
C ARG A 400 13.21 6.58 -21.54
N ASN A 401 12.95 6.53 -22.86
CA ASN A 401 13.68 7.32 -23.85
C ASN A 401 13.14 8.76 -23.99
N GLY A 402 11.92 9.04 -23.55
CA GLY A 402 11.29 10.37 -23.60
C GLY A 402 11.73 11.33 -22.49
N SER A 403 12.46 10.86 -21.47
CA SER A 403 12.88 11.66 -20.31
C SER A 403 14.35 12.12 -20.36
N THR A 404 15.04 11.98 -21.48
CA THR A 404 16.41 12.46 -21.66
C THR A 404 16.45 13.88 -22.21
N THR A 405 16.30 14.88 -21.34
CA THR A 405 16.97 16.17 -21.51
C THR A 405 18.37 16.07 -20.93
N THR A 406 19.36 15.97 -21.83
CA THR A 406 20.80 16.26 -21.65
C THR A 406 21.44 15.85 -20.32
N ALA A 407 21.96 14.63 -20.26
CA ALA A 407 23.15 14.33 -19.48
C ALA A 407 24.02 13.35 -20.26
N SER A 408 25.17 13.85 -20.70
CA SER A 408 26.22 13.15 -21.43
C SER A 408 26.63 11.84 -20.75
N ALA A 409 26.84 10.83 -21.58
CA ALA A 409 27.25 9.49 -21.23
C ALA A 409 28.62 9.43 -20.53
N THR A 410 28.71 8.61 -19.49
CA THR A 410 29.86 7.73 -19.25
C THR A 410 29.35 6.46 -18.60
N SER A 411 29.48 5.35 -19.33
CA SER A 411 29.06 4.02 -18.95
C SER A 411 30.20 3.30 -18.23
N SER A 412 29.93 2.79 -17.03
CA SER A 412 30.23 1.43 -16.55
C SER A 412 30.40 1.42 -15.02
N THR A 413 29.87 0.36 -14.39
CA THR A 413 29.94 0.02 -12.95
C THR A 413 28.79 0.55 -12.08
N VAL A 414 27.58 -0.02 -12.28
CA VAL A 414 26.45 0.14 -11.35
C VAL A 414 26.33 -1.11 -10.47
N GLN A 415 26.96 -1.07 -9.29
CA GLN A 415 26.39 -1.68 -8.07
C GLN A 415 27.11 -1.30 -6.75
N ARG A 416 28.09 -0.40 -6.75
CA ARG A 416 28.70 0.14 -5.52
C ARG A 416 28.91 1.64 -5.65
N GLY A 417 27.93 2.46 -5.28
CA GLY A 417 28.14 3.90 -5.32
C GLY A 417 26.92 4.78 -5.16
N PHE A 418 26.11 4.56 -4.12
CA PHE A 418 25.05 5.51 -3.76
C PHE A 418 25.28 6.20 -2.39
N SER A 419 26.47 6.08 -1.80
CA SER A 419 26.72 6.52 -0.41
C SER A 419 27.50 7.83 -0.23
N MET A 420 27.96 8.54 -1.28
CA MET A 420 28.87 9.69 -1.07
C MET A 420 28.44 11.06 -1.61
N ARG A 421 27.28 11.22 -2.27
CA ARG A 421 26.90 12.54 -2.82
C ARG A 421 26.11 13.47 -1.89
N THR A 422 25.67 13.02 -0.71
CA THR A 422 24.86 13.86 0.20
C THR A 422 25.69 14.60 1.27
N MET A 423 26.98 14.28 1.45
CA MET A 423 27.85 14.95 2.44
C MET A 423 28.52 16.23 1.92
N ALA A 424 28.40 16.57 0.63
CA ALA A 424 29.13 17.69 0.03
C ALA A 424 28.45 19.07 0.18
N VAL A 425 27.22 19.14 0.72
CA VAL A 425 26.46 20.40 0.84
C VAL A 425 26.55 21.04 2.24
N ILE A 426 27.13 20.36 3.24
CA ILE A 426 27.26 20.88 4.61
C ILE A 426 28.64 21.52 4.88
N ARG A 427 29.59 21.45 3.94
CA ARG A 427 30.95 22.03 4.12
C ARG A 427 31.15 23.47 3.64
N THR A 428 30.11 24.13 3.12
CA THR A 428 30.23 25.45 2.48
C THR A 428 29.60 26.60 3.28
N LEU A 429 29.41 26.45 4.59
CA LEU A 429 28.89 27.51 5.48
C LEU A 429 29.73 27.75 6.74
N GLY A 430 31.03 27.45 6.71
CA GLY A 430 31.91 27.71 7.84
C GLY A 430 33.31 28.03 7.39
N LYS A 431 33.57 29.31 7.04
CA LYS A 431 34.88 29.99 7.12
C LYS A 431 34.77 31.40 6.53
N THR A 432 34.54 32.39 7.39
CA THR A 432 35.20 33.71 7.34
C THR A 432 34.86 34.49 8.60
N LYS A 433 35.64 34.23 9.66
CA LYS A 433 36.00 35.22 10.68
C LYS A 433 37.45 34.91 11.02
N ASP A 434 38.36 35.80 10.64
CA ASP A 434 39.33 36.41 11.55
C ASP A 434 40.29 37.36 10.80
N THR A 435 40.21 38.62 11.24
CA THR A 435 41.28 39.59 11.54
C THR A 435 42.58 39.58 10.73
N LYS A 436 42.97 40.78 10.27
CA LYS A 436 44.27 41.37 10.63
C LYS A 436 44.25 42.90 10.56
N GLU A 437 44.83 43.47 11.61
CA GLU A 437 45.25 44.86 11.78
C GLU A 437 46.33 45.24 10.75
N SER A 438 46.24 46.47 10.23
CA SER A 438 47.32 47.46 10.10
C SER A 438 46.74 48.76 9.58
#